data_AF-A0A966YPR6-F1
#
_entry.id   AF-A0A966YPR6-F1
#
_cell.length_a   1.000
_cell.length_b   1.000
_cell.length_c   1.000
_cell.angle_alpha   90.00
_cell.angle_beta   90.00
_cell.angle_gamma   90.00
#
_symmetry.space_group_name_H-M   'P 1'
#
loop_
_entity.id
_entity.type
_entity.pdbx_description
1 polymer ?
#
loop_
_entity_poly.entity_id
_entity_poly.type
_entity_poly.pdbx_seq_one_letter_code
_entity_poly.pdbx_strand_id
1 'polypeptide(L)' 'FPVDMFTVLFAIPRTAGWLAHWQELLADKDQKISRPRQWYVGPESRDYVPLASRS' A
#
# COMPACT_ATOMS: atom_id res chain seq x y z
N PHE A 1 7.01 -26.93 14.31
CA PHE A 1 7.76 -25.68 14.07
C PHE A 1 7.40 -24.67 15.16
N PRO A 2 8.33 -23.79 15.60
CA PRO A 2 8.01 -22.69 16.52
C PRO A 2 6.90 -21.80 15.94
N VAL A 3 6.03 -21.24 16.78
CA VAL A 3 4.89 -20.39 16.34
C VAL A 3 5.37 -19.17 15.57
N ASP A 4 6.50 -18.59 15.98
CA ASP A 4 7.13 -17.44 15.32
C ASP A 4 7.57 -17.73 13.87
N MET A 5 7.69 -19.01 13.49
CA MET A 5 8.09 -19.43 12.14
C MET A 5 6.91 -19.64 11.19
N PHE A 6 5.66 -19.55 11.64
CA PHE A 6 4.49 -19.84 10.81
C PHE A 6 4.37 -18.90 9.61
N THR A 7 4.67 -17.60 9.79
CA THR A 7 4.65 -16.62 8.70
C THR A 7 5.72 -16.91 7.65
N VAL A 8 6.90 -17.40 8.07
CA VAL A 8 7.99 -17.78 7.17
C VAL A 8 7.60 -19.01 6.35
N LEU A 9 7.01 -20.03 7.00
CA LEU A 9 6.55 -21.25 6.32
C LEU A 9 5.42 -20.98 5.34
N PHE A 10 4.61 -19.95 5.56
CA PHE A 10 3.62 -19.47 4.58
C PHE A 10 4.29 -18.73 3.41
N ALA A 11 5.26 -17.85 3.69
CA ALA A 11 5.90 -17.02 2.68
C ALA A 11 6.70 -17.82 1.64
N ILE A 12 7.36 -18.92 2.04
CA ILE A 12 8.18 -19.76 1.16
C ILE A 12 7.38 -20.25 -0.07
N PRO A 13 6.29 -21.03 0.07
CA PRO A 13 5.49 -21.46 -1.07
C PRO A 13 4.76 -20.29 -1.75
N ARG A 14 4.35 -19.26 -0.99
CA ARG A 14 3.62 -18.11 -1.55
C ARG A 14 4.46 -17.27 -2.52
N THR A 15 5.79 -17.26 -2.34
CA THR A 15 6.74 -16.54 -3.19
C THR A 15 6.62 -16.92 -4.66
N ALA A 16 6.39 -18.21 -4.96
CA ALA A 16 6.17 -18.65 -6.34
C ALA A 16 4.92 -18.00 -6.97
N GLY A 17 3.83 -17.92 -6.20
CA GLY A 17 2.60 -17.25 -6.65
C GLY A 17 2.75 -15.73 -6.78
N TRP A 18 3.51 -15.08 -5.89
CA TRP A 18 3.82 -13.66 -6.04
C TRP A 18 4.62 -13.38 -7.32
N LEU A 19 5.59 -14.24 -7.63
CA LEU A 19 6.39 -14.11 -8.85
C LEU A 19 5.54 -14.32 -10.11
N ALA A 20 4.66 -15.31 -10.12
CA ALA A 20 3.74 -15.54 -11.24
C ALA A 20 2.85 -14.32 -11.51
N HIS A 21 2.20 -13.78 -10.48
CA HIS A 21 1.37 -12.57 -10.63
C HIS A 21 2.18 -11.35 -11.08
N TRP A 22 3.42 -11.21 -10.60
CA TRP A 22 4.30 -10.12 -11.02
C TRP A 22 4.69 -10.25 -12.50
N GLN A 23 5.02 -11.46 -12.96
CA GLN A 23 5.32 -11.74 -14.36
C GLN A 23 4.11 -11.48 -15.26
N GLU A 24 2.91 -11.91 -14.86
CA GLU A 24 1.65 -11.63 -15.56
C GLU A 24 1.42 -10.12 -15.70
N LEU A 25 1.61 -9.38 -14.60
CA LEU A 25 1.50 -7.92 -14.57
C LEU A 25 2.48 -7.24 -15.54
N LEU A 26 3.74 -7.71 -15.62
CA LEU A 26 4.75 -7.15 -16.53
C LEU A 26 4.52 -7.52 -17.99
N ALA A 27 3.90 -8.67 -18.27
CA ALA A 27 3.60 -9.11 -19.62
C ALA A 27 2.41 -8.37 -20.24
N ASP A 28 1.55 -7.77 -19.42
CA ASP A 28 0.42 -6.96 -19.86
C ASP A 28 0.90 -5.63 -20.46
N LYS A 29 0.65 -5.44 -21.77
CA LYS A 29 1.05 -4.25 -22.52
C LYS A 29 0.26 -3.00 -22.12
N ASP A 30 -0.91 -3.16 -21.53
CA ASP A 30 -1.77 -2.07 -21.08
C ASP A 30 -1.57 -1.74 -19.60
N GLN A 31 -0.60 -2.40 -18.94
CA GLN A 31 -0.30 -2.19 -17.54
C GLN A 31 0.05 -0.72 -17.26
N LYS A 32 -0.62 -0.14 -16.26
CA LYS A 32 -0.33 1.20 -15.72
C LYS A 32 -0.08 1.12 -14.23
N ILE A 33 0.61 2.13 -13.70
CA ILE A 33 0.83 2.25 -12.26
C ILE A 33 -0.49 2.26 -11.50
N SER A 34 -0.62 1.39 -10.50
CA SER A 34 -1.76 1.38 -9.58
C SER A 34 -1.74 2.65 -8.73
N ARG A 35 -2.62 3.61 -9.04
CA ARG A 35 -2.68 4.94 -8.41
C ARG A 35 -4.08 5.17 -7.83
N PRO A 36 -4.43 4.52 -6.71
CA PRO A 36 -5.74 4.71 -6.09
C PRO A 36 -5.92 6.17 -5.67
N ARG A 37 -7.17 6.64 -5.73
CA ARG A 37 -7.57 7.98 -5.30
C ARG A 37 -8.29 7.88 -3.97
N GLN A 38 -8.15 8.91 -3.15
CA GLN A 38 -8.91 9.05 -1.91
C GLN A 38 -10.03 10.07 -2.08
N TRP A 39 -11.14 9.88 -1.36
CA TRP A 39 -12.21 10.86 -1.23
C TRP A 39 -11.92 11.75 -0.02
N TYR A 40 -11.68 13.04 -0.27
CA TYR A 40 -11.34 13.99 0.80
C TYR A 40 -12.60 14.42 1.56
N VAL A 41 -12.66 14.07 2.85
CA VAL A 41 -13.69 14.51 3.82
C VAL A 41 -13.09 15.34 4.96
N GLY A 42 -11.88 15.84 4.76
CA GLY A 42 -11.22 16.71 5.72
C GLY A 42 -11.78 18.15 5.67
N PRO A 43 -11.26 19.03 6.54
CA PRO A 43 -11.67 20.43 6.57
C PRO A 43 -11.32 21.16 5.26
N GLU A 44 -12.05 22.21 4.94
CA GLU A 44 -11.71 23.09 3.80
C GLU A 44 -10.39 23.83 4.05
N SER A 45 -9.98 24.65 3.07
CA SER A 45 -8.81 25.52 3.21
C SER A 45 -8.92 26.36 4.47
N ARG A 46 -7.88 26.35 5.29
CA ARG A 46 -7.82 27.09 6.55
C ARG A 46 -6.55 27.91 6.60
N ASP A 47 -6.68 29.14 7.04
CA ASP A 47 -5.53 30.01 7.25
C ASP A 47 -4.70 29.53 8.44
N TYR A 48 -3.39 29.71 8.33
CA TYR A 48 -2.48 29.34 9.41
C TYR A 48 -2.58 30.33 10.56
N VAL A 49 -2.94 29.84 11.74
CA VAL A 49 -2.92 30.65 12.98
C VAL A 49 -1.59 30.42 13.72
N PRO A 50 -0.81 31.48 14.00
CA PRO A 50 0.41 31.39 14.81
C PRO A 50 0.14 30.72 16.16
N LEU A 51 1.10 29.95 16.68
CA LEU A 51 0.92 29.16 17.89
C LEU A 51 0.44 30.01 19.09
N ALA A 52 1.00 31.20 19.26
CA ALA A 52 0.65 32.14 20.33
C ALA A 52 -0.78 32.73 20.20
N SER A 53 -1.43 32.55 19.06
CA SER A 53 -2.77 33.05 18.74
C SER A 53 -3.81 31.93 18.64
N ARG A 54 -3.44 30.69 18.99
CA ARG A 54 -4.38 29.57 19.13
C ARG A 54 -4.95 29.61 20.55
N SER A 55 -6.27 29.49 20.65
CA SER A 55 -6.99 29.37 21.93
C SER A 55 -6.69 28.05 22.63
#